data_AF-A0A146KBZ6-F1
#
_entry.id   AF-A0A146KBZ6-F1
#
_cell.length_a   1.000
_cell.length_b   1.000
_cell.length_c   1.000
_cell.angle_alpha   90.00
_cell.angle_beta   90.00
_cell.angle_gamma   90.00
#
_symmetry.space_group_name_H-M   'P 1'
#
loop_
_entity.id
_entity.type
_entity.pdbx_description
1 polymer ?
#
loop_
_entity_poly.entity_id
_entity_poly.type
_entity_poly.pdbx_seq_one_letter_code
_entity_poly.pdbx_strand_id
1 'polypeptide(L)'
;SVKTQQIVQMTIFILCVVAIIWLVVATPFYKIKILKQKDKSDIIVQQAIHSIEYVLSCISHTASYLRLWALSLAHQQLSEVLFDQFIVSLTMNLMTENKYYLGVILIITYGGWFWSSVAILCAMEGLSAYLHCLRLCWIEFNSKFFQGDGNEFEPLKEVKIQPIKNLMII
;
A
#
# COMPACT_ATOMS: atom_id res chain seq x y z
N SER A 1 18.14 23.60 25.99
CA SER A 1 17.76 22.55 25.02
C SER A 1 16.25 22.42 24.87
N VAL A 2 15.47 22.11 25.92
CA VAL A 2 13.99 21.95 25.86
C VAL A 2 13.24 23.22 25.37
N LYS A 3 13.67 24.41 25.81
CA LYS A 3 13.08 25.68 25.34
C LYS A 3 13.21 25.88 23.82
N THR A 4 14.31 25.42 23.22
CA THR A 4 14.53 25.49 21.77
C THR A 4 13.60 24.53 21.03
N GLN A 5 13.39 23.31 21.54
CA GLN A 5 12.44 22.34 20.96
C GLN A 5 11.01 22.87 20.99
N GLN A 6 10.57 23.47 22.11
CA GLN A 6 9.24 24.06 22.24
C GLN A 6 9.02 25.22 21.26
N ILE A 7 10.01 26.11 21.11
CA ILE A 7 9.94 27.21 20.13
C ILE A 7 9.78 26.66 18.70
N VAL A 8 10.58 25.65 18.31
CA VAL A 8 10.51 25.04 16.97
C VAL A 8 9.15 24.39 16.71
N GLN A 9 8.61 23.63 17.67
CA GLN A 9 7.29 23.00 17.52
C GLN A 9 6.18 24.05 17.37
N MET A 10 6.24 25.14 18.14
CA MET A 10 5.25 26.22 18.07
C MET A 10 5.33 26.97 16.73
N THR A 11 6.54 27.23 16.22
CA THR A 11 6.72 27.82 14.88
C THR A 11 6.17 26.92 13.77
N ILE A 12 6.43 25.62 13.81
CA ILE A 12 5.90 24.66 12.80
C ILE A 12 4.37 24.63 12.85
N PHE A 13 3.78 24.63 14.04
CA PHE A 13 2.33 24.63 14.19
C PHE A 13 1.69 25.88 13.55
N ILE A 14 2.25 27.06 13.81
CA ILE A 14 1.77 28.32 13.22
C ILE A 14 1.90 28.28 11.69
N LEU A 15 3.04 27.81 11.17
CA LEU A 15 3.26 27.67 9.73
C LEU A 15 2.21 26.76 9.07
N CYS A 16 1.90 25.62 9.68
CA CYS A 16 0.88 24.69 9.17
C CYS A 16 -0.51 25.33 9.13
N VAL A 17 -0.90 26.07 10.16
CA VAL A 17 -2.21 26.76 10.20
C VAL A 17 -2.28 27.83 9.10
N VAL A 18 -1.22 28.61 8.92
CA VAL A 18 -1.13 29.62 7.85
C VAL A 18 -1.22 28.96 6.47
N ALA A 19 -0.57 27.81 6.27
CA ALA A 19 -0.61 27.09 5.00
C ALA A 19 -2.02 26.57 4.66
N ILE A 20 -2.78 26.06 5.64
CA ILE A 20 -4.17 25.60 5.43
C ILE A 20 -5.07 26.78 5.06
N ILE A 21 -4.94 27.91 5.76
CA ILE A 21 -5.70 29.14 5.45
C ILE A 21 -5.36 29.64 4.04
N TRP A 22 -4.08 29.61 3.66
CA TRP A 22 -3.64 29.98 2.32
C TRP A 22 -4.24 29.08 1.24
N LEU A 23 -4.27 27.76 1.44
CA LEU A 23 -4.84 26.79 0.49
C LEU A 23 -6.33 27.08 0.22
N VAL A 24 -7.11 27.36 1.27
CA VAL A 24 -8.55 27.66 1.16
C VAL A 24 -8.80 28.97 0.39
N VAL A 25 -7.95 29.98 0.57
CA VAL A 25 -8.19 31.34 0.06
C VAL A 25 -7.59 31.57 -1.33
N ALA A 26 -6.44 30.96 -1.65
CA ALA A 26 -5.69 31.29 -2.87
C ALA A 26 -6.43 30.88 -4.17
N THR A 27 -6.95 29.67 -4.25
CA THR A 27 -7.62 29.15 -5.45
C THR A 27 -8.97 29.81 -5.79
N PRO A 28 -9.88 30.15 -4.84
CA PRO A 28 -11.11 30.85 -5.19
C PRO A 28 -10.81 32.29 -5.61
N PHE A 29 -9.85 32.96 -4.97
CA PHE A 29 -9.43 34.30 -5.39
C PHE A 29 -8.81 34.29 -6.80
N TYR A 30 -7.99 33.29 -7.13
CA TYR A 30 -7.41 33.15 -8.47
C TYR A 30 -8.50 32.91 -9.53
N LYS A 31 -9.41 31.96 -9.29
CA LYS A 31 -10.51 31.65 -10.23
C LYS A 31 -11.48 32.83 -10.41
N ILE A 32 -11.84 33.54 -9.34
CA ILE A 32 -12.74 34.70 -9.40
C ILE A 32 -12.09 35.87 -10.14
N LYS A 33 -10.77 36.10 -9.95
CA LYS A 33 -10.06 37.25 -10.54
C LYS A 33 -9.68 37.04 -12.02
N ILE A 34 -9.35 35.81 -12.42
CA ILE A 34 -8.83 35.51 -13.77
C ILE A 34 -9.87 34.90 -14.72
N LEU A 35 -10.76 34.03 -14.24
CA LEU A 35 -11.72 33.32 -15.11
C LEU A 35 -13.11 33.98 -15.15
N LYS A 36 -13.37 34.98 -14.29
CA LYS A 36 -14.62 35.76 -14.24
C LYS A 36 -15.90 34.90 -14.36
N GLN A 37 -15.86 33.67 -13.83
CA GLN A 37 -17.00 32.75 -13.83
C GLN A 37 -18.14 33.34 -13.00
N LYS A 38 -19.38 33.19 -13.51
CA LYS A 38 -20.59 33.77 -12.91
C LYS A 38 -20.98 33.07 -11.59
N ASP A 39 -20.66 31.80 -11.44
CA ASP A 39 -21.14 30.96 -10.32
C ASP A 39 -20.11 30.90 -9.19
N LYS A 40 -19.98 32.01 -8.46
CA LYS A 40 -19.04 32.14 -7.34
C LYS A 40 -19.36 31.18 -6.18
N SER A 41 -20.64 30.88 -5.97
CA SER A 41 -21.10 29.95 -4.93
C SER A 41 -20.49 28.57 -5.12
N ASP A 42 -20.52 28.05 -6.35
CA ASP A 42 -20.15 26.68 -6.64
C ASP A 42 -18.65 26.48 -6.52
N ILE A 43 -17.85 27.48 -6.91
CA ILE A 43 -16.39 27.49 -6.73
C ILE A 43 -16.03 27.46 -5.25
N ILE A 44 -16.73 28.25 -4.41
CA ILE A 44 -16.46 28.31 -2.97
C ILE A 44 -16.84 26.99 -2.30
N VAL A 45 -17.99 26.40 -2.65
CA VAL A 45 -18.43 25.11 -2.10
C VAL A 45 -17.48 23.97 -2.52
N GLN A 46 -17.14 23.88 -3.80
CA GLN A 46 -16.20 22.86 -4.30
C GLN A 46 -14.81 23.00 -3.63
N GLN A 47 -14.32 24.22 -3.45
CA GLN A 47 -13.05 24.44 -2.77
C GLN A 47 -13.12 24.07 -1.28
N ALA A 48 -14.22 24.36 -0.59
CA ALA A 48 -14.41 23.98 0.80
C ALA A 48 -14.35 22.45 0.97
N ILE A 49 -15.03 21.70 0.10
CA ILE A 49 -15.00 20.24 0.09
C ILE A 49 -13.57 19.73 -0.15
N HIS A 50 -12.89 20.24 -1.19
CA HIS A 50 -11.52 19.85 -1.51
C HIS A 50 -10.54 20.11 -0.34
N SER A 51 -10.73 21.22 0.39
CA SER A 51 -9.88 21.57 1.51
C SER A 51 -10.07 20.62 2.70
N ILE A 52 -11.31 20.25 3.01
CA ILE A 52 -11.64 19.29 4.08
C ILE A 52 -11.12 17.90 3.71
N GLU A 53 -11.36 17.45 2.48
CA GLU A 53 -10.88 16.18 1.95
C GLU A 53 -9.35 16.09 1.99
N TYR A 54 -8.66 17.18 1.63
CA TYR A 54 -7.20 17.24 1.67
C TYR A 54 -6.64 17.06 3.08
N VAL A 55 -7.18 17.78 4.07
CA VAL A 55 -6.70 17.69 5.47
C VAL A 55 -6.97 16.29 6.06
N LEU A 56 -8.18 15.75 5.83
CA LEU A 56 -8.52 14.39 6.27
C LEU A 56 -7.66 13.33 5.58
N SER A 57 -7.38 13.50 4.29
CA SER A 57 -6.53 12.59 3.52
C SER A 57 -5.08 12.64 3.97
N CYS A 58 -4.52 13.81 4.33
CA CYS A 58 -3.16 13.91 4.85
C CYS A 58 -2.95 13.06 6.11
N ILE A 59 -3.91 13.13 7.05
CA ILE A 59 -3.87 12.36 8.30
C ILE A 59 -4.12 10.88 8.02
N SER A 60 -5.14 10.57 7.22
CA SER A 60 -5.55 9.21 6.88
C SER A 60 -4.45 8.43 6.15
N HIS A 61 -3.84 9.04 5.13
CA HIS A 61 -2.76 8.41 4.38
C HIS A 61 -1.56 8.14 5.28
N THR A 62 -1.19 9.09 6.16
CA THR A 62 -0.10 8.88 7.14
C THR A 62 -0.40 7.69 8.06
N ALA A 63 -1.62 7.58 8.59
CA ALA A 63 -2.02 6.45 9.43
C ALA A 63 -2.04 5.12 8.67
N SER A 64 -2.45 5.11 7.40
CA SER A 64 -2.53 3.91 6.56
C SER A 64 -1.16 3.23 6.36
N TYR A 65 -0.05 4.00 6.38
CA TYR A 65 1.31 3.43 6.28
C TYR A 65 1.72 2.58 7.49
N LEU A 66 1.09 2.75 8.66
CA LEU A 66 1.32 1.90 9.83
C LEU A 66 1.05 0.42 9.54
N ARG A 67 0.23 0.12 8.52
CA ARG A 67 -0.03 -1.24 8.04
C ARG A 67 1.24 -1.96 7.62
N LEU A 68 2.18 -1.28 6.96
CA LEU A 68 3.44 -1.88 6.52
C LEU A 68 4.32 -2.27 7.72
N TRP A 69 4.33 -1.42 8.75
CA TRP A 69 5.04 -1.72 9.98
C TRP A 69 4.43 -2.92 10.71
N ALA A 70 3.10 -2.96 10.86
CA ALA A 70 2.41 -4.07 11.50
C ALA A 70 2.64 -5.40 10.75
N LEU A 71 2.62 -5.37 9.42
CA LEU A 71 2.90 -6.54 8.61
C LEU A 71 4.35 -7.01 8.76
N SER A 72 5.31 -6.09 8.83
CA SER A 72 6.72 -6.42 9.08
C SER A 72 6.92 -7.07 10.46
N LEU A 73 6.22 -6.59 11.48
CA LEU A 73 6.26 -7.21 12.82
C LEU A 73 5.65 -8.61 12.82
N ALA A 74 4.51 -8.80 12.17
CA ALA A 74 3.87 -10.11 12.07
C ALA A 74 4.76 -11.12 11.33
N HIS A 75 5.37 -10.71 10.21
CA HIS A 75 6.28 -11.54 9.44
C HIS A 75 7.50 -11.98 10.26
N GLN A 76 8.09 -11.06 11.03
CA GLN A 76 9.19 -11.37 11.94
C GLN A 76 8.78 -12.39 13.01
N GLN A 77 7.63 -12.18 13.65
CA GLN A 77 7.13 -13.08 14.70
C GLN A 77 6.79 -14.47 14.14
N LEU A 78 6.17 -14.55 12.96
CA LEU A 78 5.78 -15.81 12.35
C LEU A 78 7.00 -16.61 11.88
N SER A 79 8.06 -15.93 11.41
CA SER A 79 9.33 -16.57 11.08
C SER A 79 10.02 -17.18 12.31
N GLU A 80 10.04 -16.46 13.44
CA GLU A 80 10.59 -16.97 14.71
C GLU A 80 9.81 -18.20 15.21
N VAL A 81 8.47 -18.11 15.26
CA VAL A 81 7.62 -19.22 15.72
C VAL A 81 7.75 -20.45 14.82
N LEU A 82 7.85 -20.28 13.49
CA LEU A 82 8.08 -21.39 12.57
C LEU A 82 9.44 -22.05 12.82
N PHE A 83 10.49 -21.26 13.04
CA PHE A 83 11.82 -21.81 13.35
C PHE A 83 11.82 -22.58 14.67
N ASP A 84 11.24 -22.02 15.73
CA ASP A 84 11.15 -22.67 17.04
C ASP A 84 10.33 -23.96 17.00
N GLN A 85 9.20 -23.96 16.30
CA GLN A 85 8.33 -25.13 16.24
C GLN A 85 8.97 -26.28 15.44
N PHE A 86 9.59 -25.99 14.30
CA PHE A 86 10.20 -27.03 13.47
C PHE A 86 11.56 -27.47 14.01
N ILE A 87 12.47 -26.55 14.31
CA ILE A 87 13.85 -26.90 14.64
C ILE A 87 14.01 -27.14 16.14
N VAL A 88 13.56 -26.22 17.01
CA VAL A 88 13.83 -26.32 18.46
C VAL A 88 12.98 -27.40 19.10
N SER A 89 11.66 -27.37 18.94
CA SER A 89 10.75 -28.31 19.58
C SER A 89 10.94 -29.75 19.07
N LEU A 90 11.06 -29.93 17.75
CA LEU A 90 11.19 -31.26 17.18
C LEU A 90 12.59 -31.87 17.42
N THR A 91 13.66 -31.07 17.33
CA THR A 91 15.01 -31.57 17.56
C THR A 91 15.23 -31.88 19.04
N MET A 92 14.84 -30.99 19.97
CA MET A 92 15.09 -31.20 21.40
C MET A 92 14.33 -32.40 21.97
N ASN A 93 13.10 -32.65 21.52
CA ASN A 93 12.35 -33.84 21.96
C ASN A 93 13.00 -35.15 21.47
N LEU A 94 13.56 -35.17 20.25
CA LEU A 94 14.14 -36.37 19.63
C LEU A 94 15.60 -36.61 20.03
N MET A 95 16.30 -35.60 20.55
CA MET A 95 17.67 -35.68 21.07
C MET A 95 17.80 -36.55 22.34
N THR A 96 16.71 -36.67 23.11
CA THR A 96 16.69 -37.36 24.40
C THR A 96 16.75 -38.88 24.27
N GLU A 97 16.32 -39.43 23.14
CA GLU A 97 16.10 -40.88 22.99
C GLU A 97 17.26 -41.61 22.30
N ASN A 98 17.93 -41.06 21.26
CA ASN A 98 19.04 -41.75 20.57
C ASN A 98 19.97 -40.83 19.73
N LYS A 99 21.27 -40.75 20.10
CA LYS A 99 22.29 -39.95 19.37
C LYS A 99 22.62 -40.46 17.96
N TYR A 100 22.39 -41.74 17.66
CA TYR A 100 22.81 -42.36 16.40
C TYR A 100 21.93 -41.98 15.19
N TYR A 101 20.67 -41.62 15.42
CA TYR A 101 19.71 -41.25 14.36
C TYR A 101 19.56 -39.74 14.17
N LEU A 102 20.30 -38.94 14.95
CA LEU A 102 20.18 -37.49 14.99
C LEU A 102 20.39 -36.82 13.62
N GLY A 103 21.39 -37.27 12.85
CA GLY A 103 21.71 -36.68 11.55
C GLY A 103 20.58 -36.82 10.53
N VAL A 104 19.90 -37.98 10.51
CA VAL A 104 18.78 -38.25 9.59
C VAL A 104 17.55 -37.43 9.97
N ILE A 105 17.26 -37.33 11.27
CA ILE A 105 16.16 -36.52 11.80
C ILE A 105 16.36 -35.05 11.44
N LEU A 106 17.55 -34.50 11.65
CA LEU A 106 17.87 -33.10 11.31
C LEU A 106 17.66 -32.79 9.83
N ILE A 107 18.05 -33.68 8.92
CA ILE A 107 17.86 -33.48 7.47
C ILE A 107 16.36 -33.40 7.12
N ILE A 108 15.54 -34.28 7.70
CA ILE A 108 14.09 -34.31 7.45
C ILE A 108 13.43 -33.05 8.03
N THR A 109 13.75 -32.71 9.27
CA THR A 109 13.20 -31.53 9.97
C THR A 109 13.59 -30.23 9.27
N TYR A 110 14.83 -30.11 8.82
CA TYR A 110 15.31 -28.96 8.06
C TYR A 110 14.59 -28.84 6.71
N GLY A 111 14.38 -29.96 6.01
CA GLY A 111 13.57 -30.00 4.79
C GLY A 111 12.13 -29.53 5.02
N GLY A 112 11.51 -29.96 6.12
CA GLY A 112 10.17 -29.52 6.53
C GLY A 112 10.08 -28.02 6.82
N TRP A 113 11.05 -27.48 7.56
CA TRP A 113 11.15 -26.05 7.84
C TRP A 113 11.36 -25.23 6.56
N PHE A 114 12.23 -25.68 5.65
CA PHE A 114 12.51 -24.99 4.40
C PHE A 114 11.26 -24.89 3.51
N TRP A 115 10.57 -26.01 3.28
CA TRP A 115 9.35 -26.02 2.48
C TRP A 115 8.20 -25.22 3.12
N SER A 116 8.06 -25.28 4.44
CA SER A 116 7.08 -24.49 5.18
C SER A 116 7.36 -22.99 5.06
N SER A 117 8.62 -22.58 5.15
CA SER A 117 9.04 -21.19 4.98
C SER A 117 8.77 -20.68 3.56
N VAL A 118 9.06 -21.48 2.53
CA VAL A 118 8.77 -21.09 1.14
C VAL A 118 7.25 -20.97 0.90
N ALA A 119 6.46 -21.92 1.39
CA ALA A 119 5.01 -21.90 1.18
C ALA A 119 4.30 -20.78 1.95
N ILE A 120 4.58 -20.63 3.25
CA ILE A 120 3.84 -19.71 4.12
C ILE A 120 4.46 -18.32 4.10
N LEU A 121 5.76 -18.20 4.43
CA LEU A 121 6.42 -16.89 4.57
C LEU A 121 6.67 -16.22 3.21
N CYS A 122 7.14 -16.97 2.21
CA CYS A 122 7.46 -16.36 0.92
C CYS A 122 6.22 -16.22 0.01
N ALA A 123 5.43 -17.27 -0.18
CA ALA A 123 4.31 -17.21 -1.11
C ALA A 123 3.07 -16.52 -0.51
N MET A 124 2.52 -17.05 0.59
CA MET A 124 1.26 -16.53 1.14
C MET A 124 1.41 -15.15 1.78
N GLU A 125 2.39 -14.95 2.66
CA GLU A 125 2.61 -13.64 3.28
C GLU A 125 3.18 -12.61 2.30
N GLY A 126 4.09 -13.04 1.41
CA GLY A 126 4.64 -12.16 0.37
C GLY A 126 3.57 -11.62 -0.58
N LEU A 127 2.60 -12.45 -0.99
CA LEU A 127 1.47 -12.00 -1.81
C LEU A 127 0.56 -11.02 -1.05
N SER A 128 0.30 -11.27 0.24
CA SER A 128 -0.47 -10.36 1.10
C SER A 128 0.21 -8.99 1.21
N ALA A 129 1.53 -8.97 1.44
CA ALA A 129 2.33 -7.75 1.47
C ALA A 129 2.28 -6.98 0.14
N TYR A 130 2.38 -7.70 -0.97
CA TYR A 130 2.27 -7.11 -2.30
C TYR A 130 0.92 -6.44 -2.53
N LEU A 131 -0.19 -7.09 -2.19
CA LEU A 131 -1.54 -6.50 -2.36
C LEU A 131 -1.76 -5.29 -1.46
N HIS A 132 -1.23 -5.32 -0.23
CA HIS A 132 -1.24 -4.15 0.64
C HIS A 132 -0.46 -2.98 0.05
N CYS A 133 0.72 -3.23 -0.53
CA CYS A 133 1.50 -2.24 -1.25
C CYS A 133 0.75 -1.69 -2.48
N LEU A 134 0.14 -2.55 -3.28
CA LEU A 134 -0.64 -2.15 -4.46
C LEU A 134 -1.80 -1.23 -4.08
N ARG A 135 -2.52 -1.54 -2.99
CA ARG A 135 -3.56 -0.66 -2.45
C ARG A 135 -3.00 0.71 -2.09
N LEU A 136 -1.86 0.73 -1.38
CA LEU A 136 -1.18 1.97 -1.00
C LEU A 136 -0.81 2.81 -2.23
N CYS A 137 -0.31 2.19 -3.29
CA CYS A 137 -0.04 2.89 -4.55
C CYS A 137 -1.33 3.40 -5.22
N TRP A 138 -2.40 2.62 -5.18
CA TRP A 138 -3.65 2.99 -5.85
C TRP A 138 -4.42 4.10 -5.13
N ILE A 139 -4.60 4.04 -3.80
CA ILE A 139 -5.35 5.07 -3.07
C ILE A 139 -4.43 6.21 -2.61
N GLU A 140 -3.33 5.90 -1.93
CA GLU A 140 -2.53 6.91 -1.23
C GLU A 140 -1.59 7.67 -2.18
N PHE A 141 -1.11 7.04 -3.26
CA PHE A 141 -0.20 7.67 -4.23
C PHE A 141 -0.94 8.27 -5.44
N ASN A 142 -1.85 7.53 -6.08
CA ASN A 142 -2.53 8.04 -7.28
C ASN A 142 -3.52 9.18 -6.98
N SER A 143 -4.14 9.23 -5.80
CA SER A 143 -5.08 10.33 -5.45
C SER A 143 -4.45 11.73 -5.46
N LYS A 144 -3.12 11.84 -5.43
CA LYS A 144 -2.41 13.13 -5.41
C LYS A 144 -2.06 13.67 -6.79
N PHE A 145 -1.87 12.79 -7.78
CA PHE A 145 -1.28 13.15 -9.07
C PHE A 145 -2.12 12.70 -10.28
N PHE A 146 -2.96 11.69 -10.10
CA PHE A 146 -3.69 11.06 -11.20
C PHE A 146 -5.13 11.59 -11.25
N GLN A 147 -5.47 12.31 -12.31
CA GLN A 147 -6.82 12.86 -12.54
C GLN A 147 -7.79 11.85 -13.16
N GLY A 148 -7.31 10.74 -13.74
CA GLY A 148 -8.16 9.66 -14.24
C GLY A 148 -8.93 9.94 -15.52
N ASP A 149 -8.82 11.14 -16.11
CA ASP A 149 -9.45 11.48 -17.38
C ASP A 149 -8.56 11.08 -18.58
N GLY A 150 -8.90 9.95 -19.20
CA GLY A 150 -8.26 9.48 -20.43
C GLY A 150 -9.08 8.38 -21.10
N ASN A 151 -9.00 8.31 -22.43
CA ASN A 151 -9.57 7.21 -23.20
C ASN A 151 -8.48 6.19 -23.49
N GLU A 152 -8.80 4.91 -23.37
CA GLU A 152 -7.89 3.83 -23.78
C GLU A 152 -7.62 3.93 -25.28
N PHE A 153 -6.33 3.92 -25.65
CA PHE A 153 -5.95 3.95 -27.05
C PHE A 153 -6.12 2.57 -27.66
N GLU A 154 -7.19 2.37 -28.43
CA GLU A 154 -7.35 1.19 -29.28
C GLU A 154 -6.76 1.47 -30.68
N PRO A 155 -5.62 0.86 -31.04
CA PRO A 155 -5.09 1.02 -32.38
C PRO A 155 -6.01 0.36 -33.41
N LEU A 156 -6.01 0.91 -34.63
CA LEU A 156 -6.70 0.31 -35.78
C LEU A 156 -6.18 -1.12 -36.00
N LYS A 157 -7.04 -2.12 -35.75
CA LYS A 157 -6.78 -3.53 -36.05
C LYS A 157 -7.46 -3.88 -37.37
N GLU A 158 -6.71 -4.45 -38.31
CA GLU A 158 -7.31 -5.07 -39.49
C GLU A 158 -8.18 -6.25 -39.04
N VAL A 159 -9.49 -6.14 -39.27
CA VAL A 159 -10.43 -7.23 -39.03
C VAL A 159 -10.21 -8.30 -40.09
N LYS A 160 -9.45 -9.35 -39.77
CA LYS A 160 -9.41 -10.56 -40.60
C LYS A 160 -10.77 -11.27 -40.48
N ILE A 161 -11.64 -11.02 -41.46
CA ILE A 161 -12.90 -11.76 -41.63
C ILE A 161 -12.53 -13.23 -41.81
N GLN A 162 -12.88 -14.08 -40.84
CA GLN A 162 -12.72 -15.52 -41.02
C GLN A 162 -13.70 -15.98 -42.10
N PRO A 163 -13.24 -16.61 -43.20
CA PRO A 163 -14.14 -17.11 -44.23
C PRO A 163 -15.00 -18.23 -43.62
N ILE A 164 -16.32 -18.12 -43.78
CA ILE A 164 -17.32 -19.08 -43.32
C ILE A 164 -17.05 -20.42 -44.01
N LYS A 165 -16.32 -21.33 -43.35
CA LYS A 165 -15.99 -22.67 -43.86
C LYS A 165 -17.12 -23.69 -43.60
N ASN A 166 -18.39 -23.28 -43.69
CA ASN A 166 -19.53 -24.18 -43.46
C ASN A 166 -20.73 -23.95 -44.39
N LEU A 167 -20.53 -23.37 -45.57
CA LEU A 167 -21.56 -23.27 -46.63
C LEU A 167 -21.18 -24.04 -47.91
N MET A 168 -20.22 -24.96 -47.82
CA MET A 168 -19.78 -25.86 -48.91
C MET A 168 -19.84 -27.33 -48.45
N ILE A 169 -20.99 -27.72 -47.88
CA ILE A 169 -21.41 -29.13 -47.80
C ILE A 169 -22.78 -29.19 -48.50
N ILE A 170 -22.74 -29.02 -49.83
CA ILE A 170 -23.64 -29.64 -50.81
C ILE A 170 -22.71 -30.23 -51.86
#